data_AF-A0A2C6A084-F1
#
_entry.id   AF-A0A2C6A084-F1
#
_cell.length_a   1.000
_cell.length_b   1.000
_cell.length_c   1.000
_cell.angle_alpha   90.00
_cell.angle_beta   90.00
_cell.angle_gamma   90.00
#
_symmetry.space_group_name_H-M   'P 1'
#
loop_
_entity.id
_entity.type
_entity.pdbx_description
1 polymer ?
#
loop_
_entity_poly.entity_id
_entity_poly.type
_entity_poly.pdbx_seq_one_letter_code
_entity_poly.pdbx_strand_id
1 'polypeptide(L)'
;MASASPSDGHSDGHGSTPVVMRPPSERNVAKIPEILPHARVFPIQIGSELFKLSGASLSSDAPSYFSQYFLCQMRAAEENGDEMAGAVRTLYIDRDPATFRDIALHLQGYHVTPRDGTHFVRLFSDAQFYSLPKLTSQLFEESIFISIGHREFQIPRDLLTSPTNSPNYFSLGFAAFFTRPDNMFPGLDREGVIRPPAILPPSVPNRSADTFADLLRLLRGYPVEIRDEVHRQELLRDARYFHFKGLEQQLIPHAISYNPLRRRDEIVLRLENVQKSGVSVAQEPPPPPPPPSRPAAIPPLAPPSTARLGAEPSPSPNKRRGSPGRAITGGGTPGQGPDGHTGPRPEPEASSKRARANERPPKILPQRYEQCAVEDMVELIAHMLAELIATNDAIRISSGGLTRFHSRTAPGISVRDYLHRLARHATLTPPLLLAMVYYIDRLCALYPEFTINTLTVHRFLITAATVAAKGLSDSFWNNTTYARVGGVRVAELKLLELEFLYRVDWKIVPNPEVLVAYYRGLVERTPAYALQLDESSGDDMDDDDDDNNNGDHIDDAATAPEGLP
;
A
#
# COMPACT_ATOMS: atom_id res chain seq x y z
N MET A 1 40.18 7.64 78.25
CA MET A 1 39.88 6.22 78.55
C MET A 1 39.35 5.64 77.25
N ALA A 2 40.17 4.88 76.50
CA ALA A 2 40.29 3.41 76.63
C ALA A 2 38.89 2.78 76.68
N SER A 3 38.45 1.88 75.81
CA SER A 3 39.06 0.81 74.99
C SER A 3 37.81 0.03 74.51
N ALA A 4 37.67 -0.50 73.30
CA ALA A 4 38.27 -1.75 72.85
C ALA A 4 37.47 -2.21 71.61
N SER A 5 38.14 -2.82 70.64
CA SER A 5 37.59 -3.81 69.69
C SER A 5 37.89 -5.23 70.27
N PRO A 6 37.51 -6.40 69.67
CA PRO A 6 36.93 -6.67 68.33
C PRO A 6 35.91 -7.85 68.21
N SER A 7 35.49 -8.14 66.96
CA SER A 7 35.07 -9.45 66.34
C SER A 7 33.86 -10.21 66.93
N ASP A 8 32.95 -10.87 66.18
CA ASP A 8 32.77 -11.20 64.75
C ASP A 8 31.30 -11.69 64.60
N GLY A 9 30.69 -11.53 63.42
CA GLY A 9 29.37 -12.16 63.15
C GLY A 9 28.67 -11.70 61.87
N HIS A 10 28.74 -12.53 60.84
CA HIS A 10 28.19 -12.41 59.48
C HIS A 10 26.78 -11.78 59.31
N SER A 11 26.60 -10.97 58.25
CA SER A 11 25.84 -11.34 57.05
C SER A 11 25.65 -10.15 56.10
N ASP A 12 25.66 -10.45 54.81
CA ASP A 12 25.87 -9.57 53.66
C ASP A 12 24.93 -8.35 53.55
N GLY A 13 25.56 -7.17 53.42
CA GLY A 13 24.94 -5.94 52.93
C GLY A 13 25.74 -5.40 51.75
N HIS A 14 25.12 -5.39 50.56
CA HIS A 14 25.66 -4.74 49.37
C HIS A 14 25.91 -3.24 49.63
N GLY A 15 27.18 -2.86 49.74
CA GLY A 15 27.65 -1.48 49.82
C GLY A 15 28.61 -1.17 48.66
N SER A 16 28.11 -0.36 47.73
CA SER A 16 28.78 0.60 46.85
C SER A 16 30.31 0.59 46.75
N THR A 17 30.83 0.17 45.61
CA THR A 17 32.08 0.70 45.04
C THR A 17 31.76 1.79 44.02
N PRO A 18 32.56 2.88 43.92
CA PRO A 18 32.30 3.95 42.98
C PRO A 18 32.61 3.45 41.59
N VAL A 19 31.57 3.27 40.78
CA VAL A 19 31.73 3.08 39.35
C VAL A 19 32.32 4.38 38.82
N VAL A 20 33.60 4.33 38.44
CA VAL A 20 34.21 5.33 37.58
C VAL A 20 33.36 5.37 36.32
N MET A 21 32.50 6.39 36.19
CA MET A 21 31.80 6.71 34.95
C MET A 21 32.90 6.99 33.92
N ARG A 22 33.21 5.98 33.11
CA ARG A 22 33.81 6.23 31.80
C ARG A 22 32.89 7.23 31.10
N PRO A 23 33.42 8.31 30.51
CA PRO A 23 32.62 9.18 29.68
C PRO A 23 31.93 8.31 28.62
N PRO A 24 30.66 8.58 28.29
CA PRO A 24 29.95 7.80 27.29
C PRO A 24 30.81 7.79 26.03
N SER A 25 31.04 6.60 25.49
CA SER A 25 31.76 6.43 24.24
C SER A 25 31.15 7.35 23.19
N GLU A 26 32.03 8.05 22.47
CA GLU A 26 31.74 8.93 21.34
C GLU A 26 30.95 8.19 20.25
N ARG A 27 29.68 7.93 20.49
CA ARG A 27 28.75 7.37 19.50
C ARG A 27 28.09 8.54 18.79
N ASN A 28 28.53 8.75 17.55
CA ASN A 28 27.86 9.51 16.49
C ASN A 28 27.70 11.03 16.72
N VAL A 29 28.81 11.78 16.82
CA VAL A 29 28.79 13.15 16.33
C VAL A 29 28.81 13.06 14.80
N ALA A 30 27.66 13.27 14.15
CA ALA A 30 27.60 13.32 12.68
C ALA A 30 28.56 14.43 12.19
N LYS A 31 29.71 14.04 11.64
CA LYS A 31 30.67 15.00 11.08
C LYS A 31 29.97 15.75 9.95
N ILE A 32 29.90 17.08 10.07
CA ILE A 32 29.37 17.94 8.99
C ILE A 32 30.28 17.72 7.77
N PRO A 33 29.72 17.39 6.60
CA PRO A 33 30.50 17.26 5.38
C PRO A 33 31.36 18.50 5.12
N GLU A 34 32.63 18.32 4.75
CA GLU A 34 33.51 19.42 4.35
C GLU A 34 33.33 19.73 2.86
N ILE A 35 32.10 20.09 2.45
CA ILE A 35 31.80 20.46 1.06
C ILE A 35 32.20 21.91 0.80
N LEU A 36 31.92 22.81 1.74
CA LEU A 36 32.38 24.19 1.75
C LEU A 36 33.31 24.42 2.94
N PRO A 37 34.30 25.33 2.84
CA PRO A 37 35.15 25.68 3.98
C PRO A 37 34.33 26.17 5.17
N HIS A 38 34.38 25.44 6.29
CA HIS A 38 33.46 25.63 7.42
C HIS A 38 33.50 27.03 8.03
N ALA A 39 34.70 27.63 8.14
CA ALA A 39 34.90 28.95 8.73
C ALA A 39 34.54 30.12 7.79
N ARG A 40 34.31 29.85 6.49
CA ARG A 40 34.03 30.89 5.51
C ARG A 40 32.56 31.29 5.56
N VAL A 41 32.28 32.58 5.39
CA VAL A 41 30.92 33.13 5.34
C VAL A 41 30.49 33.37 3.90
N PHE A 42 29.29 32.92 3.56
CA PHE A 42 28.70 33.00 2.23
C PHE A 42 27.47 33.93 2.26
N PRO A 43 27.42 34.96 1.39
CA PRO A 43 26.30 35.89 1.31
C PRO A 43 25.17 35.37 0.39
N ILE A 44 23.95 35.32 0.92
CA ILE A 44 22.73 34.91 0.21
C ILE A 44 21.67 36.00 0.40
N GLN A 45 21.27 36.66 -0.68
CA GLN A 45 20.20 37.64 -0.71
C GLN A 45 18.86 36.95 -1.04
N ILE A 46 17.92 36.98 -0.10
CA ILE A 46 16.56 36.47 -0.27
C ILE A 46 15.58 37.64 -0.26
N GLY A 47 14.99 37.95 -1.42
CA GLY A 47 14.14 39.12 -1.59
C GLY A 47 14.85 40.39 -1.11
N SER A 48 14.30 41.06 -0.09
CA SER A 48 14.87 42.29 0.47
C SER A 48 15.94 42.09 1.55
N GLU A 49 16.21 40.86 2.01
CA GLU A 49 17.11 40.61 3.14
C GLU A 49 18.37 39.84 2.74
N LEU A 50 19.51 40.25 3.33
CA LEU A 50 20.81 39.59 3.16
C LEU A 50 21.11 38.66 4.33
N PHE A 51 21.30 37.38 4.03
CA PHE A 51 21.71 36.35 4.97
C PHE A 51 23.20 36.03 4.80
N LYS A 52 23.90 35.88 5.92
CA LYS A 52 25.32 35.51 5.97
C LYS A 52 25.45 34.21 6.74
N LEU A 53 25.68 33.10 6.02
CA LEU A 53 25.76 31.76 6.60
C LEU A 53 27.18 31.20 6.46
N SER A 54 27.63 30.45 7.45
CA SER A 54 28.95 29.80 7.39
C SER A 54 28.92 28.59 6.46
N GLY A 55 30.08 28.18 5.95
CA GLY A 55 30.20 26.95 5.17
C GLY A 55 29.78 25.71 5.95
N ALA A 56 29.96 25.71 7.28
CA ALA A 56 29.47 24.64 8.14
C ALA A 56 27.93 24.59 8.16
N SER A 57 27.27 25.76 8.24
CA SER A 57 25.81 25.81 8.18
C SER A 57 25.26 25.39 6.83
N LEU A 58 25.88 25.81 5.72
CA LEU A 58 25.43 25.39 4.38
C LEU A 58 25.70 23.91 4.09
N SER A 59 26.74 23.33 4.70
CA SER A 59 27.09 21.92 4.55
C SER A 59 26.33 21.01 5.50
N SER A 60 25.62 21.57 6.50
CA SER A 60 24.88 20.78 7.49
C SER A 60 23.75 19.97 6.86
N ASP A 61 23.13 20.48 5.79
CA ASP A 61 22.05 19.85 5.04
C ASP A 61 22.36 19.78 3.53
N ALA A 62 23.56 19.31 3.21
CA ALA A 62 24.04 19.13 1.84
C ALA A 62 23.93 17.66 1.37
N PRO A 63 23.88 17.39 0.04
CA PRO A 63 23.96 18.33 -1.07
C PRO A 63 22.70 19.17 -1.24
N SER A 64 22.89 20.49 -1.25
CA SER A 64 21.83 21.50 -1.44
C SER A 64 22.18 22.46 -2.57
N TYR A 65 21.19 23.20 -3.05
CA TYR A 65 21.37 24.26 -4.04
C TYR A 65 22.46 25.25 -3.64
N PHE A 66 22.49 25.64 -2.36
CA PHE A 66 23.50 26.54 -1.81
C PHE A 66 24.91 25.94 -1.89
N SER A 67 25.06 24.70 -1.41
CA SER A 67 26.36 24.02 -1.39
C SER A 67 26.93 23.85 -2.81
N GLN A 68 26.09 23.50 -3.79
CA GLN A 68 26.48 23.33 -5.18
C GLN A 68 26.84 24.67 -5.83
N TYR A 69 26.01 25.71 -5.63
CA TYR A 69 26.24 27.03 -6.22
C TYR A 69 27.58 27.63 -5.79
N PHE A 70 27.89 27.61 -4.49
CA PHE A 70 29.15 28.16 -3.99
C PHE A 70 30.35 27.27 -4.31
N LEU A 71 30.18 25.94 -4.33
CA LEU A 71 31.24 25.02 -4.75
C LEU A 71 31.65 25.25 -6.21
N CYS A 72 30.68 25.40 -7.13
CA CYS A 72 30.96 25.70 -8.53
C CYS A 72 31.68 27.03 -8.72
N GLN A 73 31.30 28.08 -7.98
CA GLN A 73 32.00 29.36 -8.03
C GLN A 73 33.45 29.27 -7.55
N MET A 74 33.69 28.53 -6.47
CA MET A 74 35.04 28.35 -5.95
C MET A 74 35.93 27.57 -6.93
N ARG A 75 35.41 26.49 -7.54
CA ARG A 75 36.14 25.73 -8.57
C ARG A 75 36.47 26.60 -9.79
N ALA A 76 35.50 27.38 -10.28
CA ALA A 76 35.73 28.29 -11.41
C ALA A 76 36.77 29.38 -11.09
N ALA A 77 36.87 29.82 -9.83
CA ALA A 77 37.87 30.80 -9.40
C ALA A 77 39.27 30.19 -9.29
N GLU A 78 39.37 28.95 -8.81
CA GLU A 78 40.62 28.18 -8.77
C GLU A 78 41.17 27.94 -10.18
N GLU A 79 40.30 27.58 -11.13
CA GLU A 79 40.66 27.40 -12.54
C GLU A 79 41.13 28.69 -13.22
N ASN A 80 40.57 29.84 -12.84
CA ASN A 80 40.94 31.15 -13.38
C ASN A 80 42.12 31.82 -12.66
N GLY A 81 42.64 31.23 -11.59
CA GLY A 81 43.78 31.76 -10.81
C GLY A 81 43.45 33.01 -9.99
N ASP A 82 42.16 33.27 -9.72
CA ASP A 82 41.70 34.43 -8.95
C ASP A 82 41.95 34.26 -7.44
N GLU A 83 42.18 35.37 -6.72
CA GLU A 83 42.24 35.33 -5.27
C GLU A 83 40.92 34.83 -4.68
N MET A 84 41.01 33.71 -3.97
CA MET A 84 39.88 32.99 -3.37
C MET A 84 38.96 33.90 -2.53
N ALA A 85 39.46 34.99 -1.94
CA ALA A 85 38.70 35.94 -1.12
C ALA A 85 37.72 36.84 -1.91
N GLY A 86 38.03 37.20 -3.16
CA GLY A 86 37.21 38.08 -4.01
C GLY A 86 36.20 37.34 -4.90
N ALA A 87 36.31 36.02 -4.99
CA ALA A 87 35.59 35.20 -5.97
C ALA A 87 34.14 34.81 -5.59
N VAL A 88 33.75 34.91 -4.32
CA VAL A 88 32.41 34.48 -3.88
C VAL A 88 31.40 35.60 -4.10
N ARG A 89 30.57 35.47 -5.13
CA ARG A 89 29.48 36.40 -5.42
C ARG A 89 28.27 36.10 -4.54
N THR A 90 27.49 37.14 -4.25
CA THR A 90 26.22 37.00 -3.53
C THR A 90 25.23 36.22 -4.38
N LEU A 91 24.62 35.18 -3.80
CA LEU A 91 23.52 34.45 -4.41
C LEU A 91 22.23 35.24 -4.25
N TYR A 92 21.50 35.51 -5.34
CA TYR A 92 20.23 36.25 -5.30
C TYR A 92 19.06 35.32 -5.59
N ILE A 93 18.06 35.32 -4.70
CA ILE A 93 16.84 34.52 -4.85
C ILE A 93 15.62 35.39 -4.50
N ASP A 94 14.66 35.47 -5.42
CA ASP A 94 13.42 36.23 -5.23
C ASP A 94 12.37 35.39 -4.48
N ARG A 95 12.49 35.32 -3.15
CA ARG A 95 11.62 34.55 -2.24
C ARG A 95 11.36 35.30 -0.93
N ASP A 96 10.43 34.78 -0.14
CA ASP A 96 10.04 35.36 1.15
C ASP A 96 11.16 35.20 2.20
N PRO A 97 11.73 36.30 2.71
CA PRO A 97 12.80 36.23 3.72
C PRO A 97 12.30 35.71 5.07
N ALA A 98 11.00 35.81 5.37
CA ALA A 98 10.46 35.30 6.63
C ALA A 98 10.53 33.77 6.71
N THR A 99 10.17 33.08 5.64
CA THR A 99 10.30 31.61 5.54
C THR A 99 11.78 31.20 5.52
N PHE A 100 12.65 31.97 4.85
CA PHE A 100 14.07 31.65 4.82
C PHE A 100 14.78 31.81 6.17
N ARG A 101 14.32 32.71 7.06
CA ARG A 101 14.85 32.79 8.44
C ARG A 101 14.74 31.46 9.16
N ASP A 102 13.62 30.76 9.01
CA ASP A 102 13.42 29.45 9.59
C ASP A 102 14.38 28.43 8.97
N ILE A 103 14.58 28.45 7.66
CA ILE A 103 15.57 27.61 6.96
C ILE A 103 17.00 27.89 7.43
N ALA A 104 17.35 29.16 7.64
CA ALA A 104 18.66 29.56 8.15
C ALA A 104 18.89 29.01 9.57
N LEU A 105 17.87 29.02 10.43
CA LEU A 105 17.93 28.39 11.75
C LEU A 105 18.16 26.88 11.64
N HIS A 106 17.46 26.19 10.73
CA HIS A 106 17.70 24.77 10.45
C HIS A 106 19.15 24.49 10.02
N LEU A 107 19.66 25.27 9.06
CA LEU A 107 21.04 25.14 8.57
C LEU A 107 22.08 25.41 9.67
N GLN A 108 21.74 26.25 10.65
CA GLN A 108 22.56 26.49 11.85
C GLN A 108 22.44 25.37 12.90
N GLY A 109 21.55 24.40 12.71
CA GLY A 109 21.36 23.23 13.58
C GLY A 109 20.18 23.34 14.55
N TYR A 110 19.33 24.36 14.44
CA TYR A 110 18.12 24.48 15.25
C TYR A 110 16.96 23.66 14.67
N HIS A 111 16.17 23.05 15.53
CA HIS A 111 14.94 22.38 15.11
C HIS A 111 13.83 23.40 14.81
N VAL A 112 13.32 23.38 13.59
CA VAL A 112 12.26 24.29 13.12
C VAL A 112 10.92 23.57 13.12
N THR A 113 9.90 24.20 13.73
CA THR A 113 8.52 23.71 13.70
C THR A 113 7.60 24.64 12.88
N PRO A 114 6.73 24.09 12.02
CA PRO A 114 5.70 24.87 11.36
C PRO A 114 4.74 25.50 12.36
N ARG A 115 4.25 26.70 12.03
CA ARG A 115 3.38 27.50 12.91
C ARG A 115 1.90 27.25 12.64
N ASP A 116 1.58 27.08 11.36
CA ASP A 116 0.25 26.80 10.82
C ASP A 116 0.40 26.05 9.48
N GLY A 117 -0.72 25.67 8.86
CA GLY A 117 -0.69 24.95 7.58
C GLY A 117 -0.11 25.77 6.43
N THR A 118 -0.32 27.09 6.43
CA THR A 118 0.20 27.98 5.39
C THR A 118 1.72 28.08 5.48
N HIS A 119 2.25 28.22 6.70
CA HIS A 119 3.67 28.23 6.98
C HIS A 119 4.29 26.87 6.63
N PHE A 120 3.65 25.75 6.98
CA PHE A 120 4.11 24.41 6.60
C PHE A 120 4.32 24.29 5.10
N VAL A 121 3.32 24.66 4.30
CA VAL A 121 3.40 24.53 2.84
C VAL A 121 4.49 25.41 2.25
N ARG A 122 4.63 26.66 2.72
CA ARG A 122 5.71 27.57 2.27
C ARG A 122 7.08 27.02 2.63
N LEU A 123 7.26 26.58 3.88
CA LEU A 123 8.52 26.05 4.38
C LEU A 123 8.91 24.75 3.67
N PHE A 124 7.97 23.84 3.47
CA PHE A 124 8.19 22.59 2.74
C PHE A 124 8.53 22.85 1.27
N SER A 125 7.80 23.75 0.60
CA SER A 125 8.08 24.12 -0.79
C SER A 125 9.46 24.76 -0.96
N ASP A 126 9.89 25.58 0.00
CA ASP A 126 11.22 26.20 -0.04
C ASP A 126 12.32 25.20 0.30
N ALA A 127 12.10 24.30 1.27
CA ALA A 127 13.02 23.21 1.57
C ALA A 127 13.27 22.31 0.34
N GLN A 128 12.22 21.98 -0.41
CA GLN A 128 12.32 21.26 -1.67
C GLN A 128 13.05 22.06 -2.75
N PHE A 129 12.71 23.35 -2.91
CA PHE A 129 13.34 24.21 -3.92
C PHE A 129 14.85 24.34 -3.69
N TYR A 130 15.28 24.51 -2.44
CA TYR A 130 16.70 24.57 -2.09
C TYR A 130 17.38 23.21 -2.02
N SER A 131 16.63 22.11 -2.24
CA SER A 131 17.12 20.73 -2.13
C SER A 131 17.74 20.45 -0.76
N LEU A 132 16.97 20.64 0.31
CA LEU A 132 17.39 20.41 1.70
C LEU A 132 16.84 19.06 2.19
N PRO A 133 17.60 17.95 2.05
CA PRO A 133 17.08 16.61 2.33
C PRO A 133 16.71 16.42 3.81
N LYS A 134 17.53 16.87 4.76
CA LYS A 134 17.26 16.69 6.19
C LYS A 134 16.05 17.50 6.64
N LEU A 135 15.93 18.76 6.21
CA LEU A 135 14.76 19.58 6.50
C LEU A 135 13.49 18.97 5.88
N THR A 136 13.59 18.50 4.63
CA THR A 136 12.45 17.87 3.95
C THR A 136 12.00 16.61 4.68
N SER A 137 12.94 15.75 5.09
CA SER A 137 12.65 14.56 5.90
C SER A 137 12.03 14.91 7.25
N GLN A 138 12.58 15.91 7.96
CA GLN A 138 12.02 16.37 9.23
C GLN A 138 10.58 16.88 9.08
N LEU A 139 10.32 17.75 8.10
CA LEU A 139 8.98 18.26 7.82
C LEU A 139 8.03 17.16 7.33
N PHE A 140 8.57 16.12 6.69
CA PHE A 140 7.79 14.95 6.30
C PHE A 140 7.39 14.09 7.50
N GLU A 141 8.16 14.06 8.59
CA GLU A 141 7.80 13.34 9.80
C GLU A 141 6.87 14.14 10.72
N GLU A 142 6.80 15.45 10.52
CA GLU A 142 5.98 16.35 11.32
C GLU A 142 4.47 16.14 11.19
N SER A 143 3.74 16.74 12.14
CA SER A 143 2.28 16.73 12.17
C SER A 143 1.66 17.17 10.86
N ILE A 144 0.53 16.55 10.49
CA ILE A 144 -0.23 16.91 9.29
C ILE A 144 -1.08 18.15 9.58
N PHE A 145 -0.94 19.17 8.75
CA PHE A 145 -1.77 20.37 8.78
C PHE A 145 -2.85 20.28 7.71
N ILE A 146 -4.13 20.36 8.11
CA ILE A 146 -5.26 20.26 7.19
C ILE A 146 -6.43 21.11 7.68
N SER A 147 -7.18 21.70 6.74
CA SER A 147 -8.44 22.39 7.05
C SER A 147 -9.63 21.46 6.82
N ILE A 148 -10.53 21.34 7.79
CA ILE A 148 -11.77 20.55 7.67
C ILE A 148 -12.95 21.45 8.03
N GLY A 149 -13.85 21.65 7.07
CA GLY A 149 -14.92 22.64 7.17
C GLY A 149 -14.35 24.04 7.36
N HIS A 150 -14.60 24.63 8.53
CA HIS A 150 -14.21 25.99 8.88
C HIS A 150 -13.02 26.07 9.85
N ARG A 151 -12.41 24.93 10.21
CA ARG A 151 -11.36 24.87 11.25
C ARG A 151 -10.10 24.15 10.76
N GLU A 152 -8.95 24.66 11.15
CA GLU A 152 -7.65 24.03 10.89
C GLU A 152 -7.30 23.03 11.99
N PHE A 153 -6.64 21.94 11.59
CA PHE A 153 -6.20 20.86 12.47
C PHE A 153 -4.73 20.56 12.25
N GLN A 154 -4.00 20.43 13.36
CA GLN A 154 -2.67 19.83 13.43
C GLN A 154 -2.84 18.42 14.00
N ILE A 155 -2.53 17.42 13.18
CA ILE A 155 -2.77 16.00 13.48
C ILE A 155 -1.42 15.28 13.55
N PRO A 156 -1.00 14.83 14.75
CA PRO A 156 0.15 13.95 14.89
C PRO A 156 0.02 12.68 14.04
N ARG A 157 1.10 12.27 13.36
CA ARG A 157 1.08 11.15 12.41
C ARG A 157 0.86 9.81 13.05
N ASP A 158 1.39 9.62 14.25
CA ASP A 158 1.22 8.43 15.08
C ASP A 158 -0.28 8.09 15.31
N LEU A 159 -1.15 9.09 15.40
CA LEU A 159 -2.60 8.88 15.49
C LEU A 159 -3.21 8.29 14.20
N LEU A 160 -2.56 8.51 13.06
CA LEU A 160 -3.02 8.13 11.73
C LEU A 160 -2.34 6.85 11.21
N THR A 161 -1.26 6.39 11.84
CA THR A 161 -0.55 5.16 11.43
C THR A 161 -0.99 3.91 12.18
N SER A 162 -1.97 4.01 13.07
CA SER A 162 -2.52 2.86 13.79
C SER A 162 -2.98 1.76 12.81
N PRO A 163 -2.57 0.48 13.01
CA PRO A 163 -2.86 -0.61 12.08
C PRO A 163 -4.36 -0.88 11.90
N THR A 164 -5.19 -0.50 12.88
CA THR A 164 -6.65 -0.66 12.78
C THR A 164 -7.31 0.39 11.90
N ASN A 165 -6.68 1.54 11.73
CA ASN A 165 -7.20 2.71 11.02
C ASN A 165 -6.33 3.11 9.82
N SER A 166 -5.41 2.25 9.40
CA SER A 166 -4.52 2.44 8.26
C SER A 166 -4.77 1.34 7.20
N PRO A 167 -4.66 1.64 5.90
CA PRO A 167 -4.47 2.97 5.32
C PRO A 167 -5.75 3.83 5.46
N ASN A 168 -5.57 5.13 5.65
CA ASN A 168 -6.65 6.12 5.70
C ASN A 168 -6.47 7.25 4.68
N TYR A 169 -7.45 8.15 4.63
CA TYR A 169 -7.43 9.34 3.77
C TYR A 169 -6.14 10.15 3.90
N PHE A 170 -5.63 10.30 5.12
CA PHE A 170 -4.44 11.13 5.39
C PHE A 170 -3.15 10.42 5.01
N SER A 171 -3.02 9.12 5.29
CA SER A 171 -1.86 8.34 4.87
C SER A 171 -1.78 8.19 3.35
N LEU A 172 -2.92 8.10 2.66
CA LEU A 172 -2.99 7.96 1.20
C LEU A 172 -2.86 9.31 0.46
N GLY A 173 -3.52 10.36 0.96
CA GLY A 173 -3.50 11.69 0.36
C GLY A 173 -2.18 12.42 0.60
N PHE A 174 -1.64 12.39 1.83
CA PHE A 174 -0.34 12.99 2.13
C PHE A 174 0.77 12.30 1.33
N ALA A 175 0.68 10.97 1.16
CA ALA A 175 1.56 10.19 0.29
C ALA A 175 1.60 10.77 -1.15
N ALA A 176 0.46 11.15 -1.71
CA ALA A 176 0.37 11.66 -3.08
C ALA A 176 0.88 13.10 -3.25
N PHE A 177 0.67 13.98 -2.25
CA PHE A 177 1.00 15.40 -2.35
C PHE A 177 2.45 15.74 -1.98
N PHE A 178 3.11 14.96 -1.10
CA PHE A 178 4.39 15.36 -0.49
C PHE A 178 5.52 14.31 -0.58
N THR A 179 5.33 13.18 -1.25
CA THR A 179 6.13 11.94 -0.96
C THR A 179 6.94 11.41 -2.13
N ARG A 180 7.29 12.25 -3.09
CA ARG A 180 8.30 11.86 -4.07
C ARG A 180 9.42 12.90 -4.07
N PRO A 181 10.57 12.60 -3.44
CA PRO A 181 11.82 13.33 -3.67
C PRO A 181 12.14 13.43 -5.17
N ASP A 182 11.75 12.40 -5.94
CA ASP A 182 12.05 12.26 -7.37
C ASP A 182 10.95 12.80 -8.31
N ASN A 183 9.76 13.11 -7.79
CA ASN A 183 8.66 13.73 -8.55
C ASN A 183 8.20 14.98 -7.80
N MET A 184 9.07 16.00 -7.84
CA MET A 184 8.74 17.37 -7.44
C MET A 184 7.61 17.87 -8.36
N PHE A 185 6.38 17.85 -7.85
CA PHE A 185 5.15 18.25 -8.56
C PHE A 185 4.85 17.43 -9.83
N PRO A 186 3.80 16.58 -9.83
CA PRO A 186 3.36 15.89 -11.03
C PRO A 186 3.04 16.90 -12.15
N GLY A 187 3.90 16.98 -13.18
CA GLY A 187 3.65 17.76 -14.40
C GLY A 187 4.40 19.08 -14.58
N LEU A 188 5.35 19.44 -13.73
CA LEU A 188 6.22 20.62 -13.90
C LEU A 188 7.66 20.18 -14.11
N ASP A 189 8.17 20.32 -15.35
CA ASP A 189 9.57 20.07 -15.66
C ASP A 189 10.46 21.08 -14.89
N ARG A 190 11.62 20.61 -14.39
CA ARG A 190 12.60 21.44 -13.67
C ARG A 190 13.07 22.67 -14.48
N GLU A 191 12.96 22.59 -15.80
CA GLU A 191 13.43 23.60 -16.74
C GLU A 191 12.33 24.65 -16.99
N GLY A 192 12.24 25.64 -16.10
CA GLY A 192 11.47 26.86 -16.37
C GLY A 192 10.58 27.37 -15.25
N VAL A 193 10.43 26.62 -14.16
CA VAL A 193 9.66 27.07 -12.99
C VAL A 193 10.54 27.94 -12.08
N ILE A 194 10.61 29.23 -12.38
CA ILE A 194 11.34 30.22 -11.56
C ILE A 194 10.70 30.34 -10.16
N ARG A 195 9.42 29.96 -10.00
CA ARG A 195 8.65 30.06 -8.75
C ARG A 195 7.75 28.84 -8.54
N PRO A 196 7.77 28.17 -7.37
CA PRO A 196 6.85 27.09 -7.05
C PRO A 196 5.40 27.53 -7.19
N PRO A 197 4.49 26.59 -7.51
CA PRO A 197 3.07 26.88 -7.54
C PRO A 197 2.58 27.37 -6.17
N ALA A 198 1.59 28.25 -6.17
CA ALA A 198 0.90 28.68 -4.95
C ALA A 198 0.08 27.52 -4.39
N ILE A 199 0.72 26.64 -3.62
CA ILE A 199 0.09 25.48 -3.00
C ILE A 199 -0.67 25.97 -1.78
N LEU A 200 -1.95 25.62 -1.70
CA LEU A 200 -2.75 25.82 -0.51
C LEU A 200 -2.64 24.59 0.40
N PRO A 201 -2.75 24.77 1.73
CA PRO A 201 -2.88 23.64 2.63
C PRO A 201 -4.05 22.73 2.20
N PRO A 202 -3.94 21.41 2.37
CA PRO A 202 -5.01 20.50 2.02
C PRO A 202 -6.28 20.88 2.80
N SER A 203 -7.44 20.78 2.13
CA SER A 203 -8.71 21.14 2.74
C SER A 203 -9.86 20.20 2.34
N VAL A 204 -10.76 19.96 3.29
CA VAL A 204 -12.01 19.21 3.11
C VAL A 204 -13.17 20.11 3.51
N PRO A 205 -13.65 20.99 2.62
CA PRO A 205 -14.61 22.04 2.97
C PRO A 205 -16.02 21.49 3.25
N ASN A 206 -16.39 20.36 2.66
CA ASN A 206 -17.75 19.80 2.71
C ASN A 206 -17.99 18.87 3.93
N ARG A 207 -17.25 19.06 5.02
CA ARG A 207 -17.32 18.23 6.23
C ARG A 207 -17.35 19.08 7.50
N SER A 208 -17.90 18.51 8.56
CA SER A 208 -18.05 19.21 9.84
C SER A 208 -16.74 19.15 10.62
N ALA A 209 -16.23 20.33 11.01
CA ALA A 209 -15.07 20.42 11.89
C ALA A 209 -15.35 19.76 13.25
N ASP A 210 -16.57 19.89 13.76
CA ASP A 210 -16.92 19.42 15.10
C ASP A 210 -17.00 17.90 15.16
N THR A 211 -17.65 17.28 14.17
CA THR A 211 -17.67 15.82 14.02
C THR A 211 -16.26 15.26 13.86
N PHE A 212 -15.40 15.94 13.09
CA PHE A 212 -14.01 15.52 12.94
C PHE A 212 -13.19 15.63 14.24
N ALA A 213 -13.41 16.67 15.06
CA ALA A 213 -12.77 16.75 16.38
C ALA A 213 -13.16 15.58 17.29
N ASP A 214 -14.42 15.16 17.24
CA ASP A 214 -14.87 14.00 18.00
C ASP A 214 -14.22 12.70 17.48
N LEU A 215 -14.05 12.54 16.17
CA LEU A 215 -13.27 11.43 15.62
C LEU A 215 -11.81 11.45 16.09
N LEU A 216 -11.16 12.61 16.13
CA LEU A 216 -9.80 12.74 16.65
C LEU A 216 -9.70 12.40 18.14
N ARG A 217 -10.72 12.75 18.94
CA ARG A 217 -10.80 12.33 20.35
C ARG A 217 -10.85 10.82 20.48
N LEU A 218 -11.68 10.16 19.66
CA LEU A 218 -11.76 8.69 19.62
C LEU A 218 -10.43 8.06 19.19
N LEU A 219 -9.74 8.60 18.19
CA LEU A 219 -8.41 8.11 17.78
C LEU A 219 -7.37 8.23 18.89
N ARG A 220 -7.45 9.28 19.71
CA ARG A 220 -6.59 9.47 20.89
C ARG A 220 -6.98 8.56 22.07
N GLY A 221 -8.06 7.79 21.94
CA GLY A 221 -8.58 6.92 22.98
C GLY A 221 -9.46 7.62 24.01
N TYR A 222 -9.83 8.89 23.80
CA TYR A 222 -10.79 9.57 24.68
C TYR A 222 -12.22 9.12 24.34
N PRO A 223 -13.05 8.80 25.35
CA PRO A 223 -14.45 8.49 25.12
C PRO A 223 -15.18 9.72 24.57
N VAL A 224 -16.07 9.52 23.61
CA VAL A 224 -16.97 10.54 23.08
C VAL A 224 -18.40 10.16 23.40
N GLU A 225 -19.14 11.07 24.03
CA GLU A 225 -20.55 10.89 24.32
C GLU A 225 -21.39 11.01 23.03
N ILE A 226 -22.11 9.94 22.72
CA ILE A 226 -23.01 9.90 21.57
C ILE A 226 -24.33 10.55 21.98
N ARG A 227 -24.46 11.84 21.66
CA ARG A 227 -25.61 12.70 21.95
C ARG A 227 -26.96 12.11 21.50
N ASP A 228 -27.02 11.66 20.26
CA ASP A 228 -28.21 11.05 19.66
C ASP A 228 -27.83 10.15 18.47
N GLU A 229 -28.83 9.52 17.86
CA GLU A 229 -28.61 8.66 16.69
C GLU A 229 -28.13 9.46 15.47
N VAL A 230 -28.53 10.72 15.32
CA VAL A 230 -28.09 11.57 14.20
C VAL A 230 -26.60 11.83 14.29
N HIS A 231 -26.11 12.21 15.46
CA HIS A 231 -24.70 12.42 15.76
C HIS A 231 -23.88 11.15 15.50
N ARG A 232 -24.39 9.98 15.88
CA ARG A 232 -23.74 8.71 15.57
C ARG A 232 -23.60 8.48 14.06
N GLN A 233 -24.66 8.77 13.30
CA GLN A 233 -24.63 8.63 11.85
C GLN A 233 -23.66 9.63 11.20
N GLU A 234 -23.55 10.85 11.72
CA GLU A 234 -22.54 11.81 11.28
C GLU A 234 -21.12 11.32 11.53
N LEU A 235 -20.84 10.81 12.73
CA LEU A 235 -19.54 10.22 13.07
C LEU A 235 -19.21 9.01 12.16
N LEU A 236 -20.16 8.11 11.93
CA LEU A 236 -19.98 6.97 11.02
C LEU A 236 -19.72 7.41 9.59
N ARG A 237 -20.46 8.41 9.09
CA ARG A 237 -20.28 8.95 7.74
C ARG A 237 -18.88 9.52 7.55
N ASP A 238 -18.41 10.30 8.51
CA ASP A 238 -17.11 10.96 8.42
C ASP A 238 -15.97 9.96 8.69
N ALA A 239 -16.14 8.99 9.60
CA ALA A 239 -15.19 7.89 9.81
C ALA A 239 -14.98 7.05 8.53
N ARG A 240 -16.07 6.75 7.80
CA ARG A 240 -16.02 6.07 6.51
C ARG A 240 -15.30 6.91 5.45
N TYR A 241 -15.63 8.20 5.38
CA TYR A 241 -15.00 9.11 4.43
C TYR A 241 -13.47 9.21 4.63
N PHE A 242 -13.04 9.33 5.89
CA PHE A 242 -11.61 9.36 6.22
C PHE A 242 -10.96 7.98 6.26
N HIS A 243 -11.71 6.90 6.01
CA HIS A 243 -11.25 5.51 6.04
C HIS A 243 -10.70 5.04 7.40
N PHE A 244 -11.22 5.56 8.52
CA PHE A 244 -10.92 5.07 9.86
C PHE A 244 -11.73 3.80 10.18
N LYS A 245 -11.33 2.67 9.59
CA LYS A 245 -12.06 1.39 9.69
C LYS A 245 -12.25 0.90 11.12
N GLY A 246 -11.23 1.01 11.97
CA GLY A 246 -11.32 0.66 13.38
C GLY A 246 -12.32 1.52 14.15
N LEU A 247 -12.33 2.83 13.91
CA LEU A 247 -13.34 3.72 14.48
C LEU A 247 -14.74 3.44 13.95
N GLU A 248 -14.87 3.13 12.67
CA GLU A 248 -16.15 2.71 12.09
C GLU A 248 -16.71 1.52 12.86
N GLN A 249 -15.90 0.48 13.11
CA GLN A 249 -16.33 -0.69 13.89
C GLN A 249 -16.76 -0.32 15.32
N GLN A 250 -16.02 0.57 15.99
CA GLN A 250 -16.34 1.02 17.35
C GLN A 250 -17.65 1.83 17.41
N LEU A 251 -17.96 2.60 16.37
CA LEU A 251 -19.13 3.46 16.29
C LEU A 251 -20.41 2.70 15.87
N ILE A 252 -20.28 1.49 15.29
CA ILE A 252 -21.45 0.68 14.91
C ILE A 252 -22.32 0.40 16.16
N PRO A 253 -23.64 0.64 16.08
CA PRO A 253 -24.56 0.27 17.15
C PRO A 253 -24.47 -1.22 17.48
N HIS A 254 -24.12 -1.52 18.73
CA HIS A 254 -24.05 -2.87 19.25
C HIS A 254 -24.55 -2.90 20.69
N ALA A 255 -25.02 -4.07 21.13
CA ALA A 255 -25.33 -4.34 22.53
C ALA A 255 -24.67 -5.65 22.93
N ILE A 256 -24.19 -5.76 24.16
CA ILE A 256 -23.67 -7.01 24.70
C ILE A 256 -24.79 -7.61 25.57
N SER A 257 -25.23 -8.82 25.24
CA SER A 257 -26.30 -9.52 25.95
C SER A 257 -25.89 -10.94 26.30
N TYR A 258 -26.25 -11.43 27.48
CA TYR A 258 -25.98 -12.81 27.88
C TYR A 258 -27.02 -13.77 27.28
N ASN A 259 -26.55 -14.79 26.56
CA ASN A 259 -27.40 -15.85 26.03
C ASN A 259 -27.50 -17.01 27.05
N PRO A 260 -28.66 -17.23 27.70
CA PRO A 260 -28.80 -18.24 28.74
C PRO A 260 -28.75 -19.67 28.22
N LEU A 261 -29.08 -19.90 26.94
CA LEU A 261 -29.05 -21.23 26.31
C LEU A 261 -27.60 -21.65 26.02
N ARG A 262 -26.78 -20.69 25.60
CA ARG A 262 -25.37 -20.92 25.23
C ARG A 262 -24.39 -20.61 26.36
N ARG A 263 -24.91 -20.07 27.47
CA ARG A 263 -24.16 -19.67 28.68
C ARG A 263 -22.96 -18.77 28.39
N ARG A 264 -23.16 -17.76 27.55
CA ARG A 264 -22.09 -16.83 27.14
C ARG A 264 -22.64 -15.48 26.74
N ASP A 265 -21.80 -14.46 26.87
CA ASP A 265 -22.08 -13.12 26.34
C ASP A 265 -21.99 -13.11 24.82
N GLU A 266 -22.94 -12.46 24.18
CA GLU A 266 -23.04 -12.31 22.74
C GLU A 266 -23.16 -10.83 22.38
N ILE A 267 -22.46 -10.43 21.32
CA ILE A 267 -22.57 -9.09 20.73
C ILE A 267 -23.74 -9.11 19.74
N VAL A 268 -24.77 -8.33 20.04
CA VAL A 268 -25.94 -8.12 19.20
C VAL A 268 -25.69 -6.95 18.26
N LEU A 269 -25.75 -7.23 16.97
CA LEU A 269 -25.58 -6.26 15.88
C LEU A 269 -26.85 -6.23 15.03
N ARG A 270 -27.17 -5.05 14.49
CA ARG A 270 -28.21 -4.96 13.46
C ARG A 270 -27.70 -5.62 12.17
N LEU A 271 -28.55 -6.42 11.53
CA LEU A 271 -28.17 -7.15 10.32
C LEU A 271 -27.72 -6.23 9.18
N GLU A 272 -28.28 -5.02 9.09
CA GLU A 272 -27.88 -3.97 8.13
C GLU A 272 -26.43 -3.50 8.27
N ASN A 273 -25.83 -3.67 9.46
CA ASN A 273 -24.45 -3.30 9.76
C ASN A 273 -23.45 -4.44 9.55
N VAL A 274 -23.90 -5.59 9.03
CA VAL A 274 -23.07 -6.78 8.81
C VAL A 274 -22.87 -7.01 7.31
N GLN A 275 -21.62 -7.04 6.85
CA GLN A 275 -21.30 -7.36 5.46
C GLN A 275 -21.25 -8.89 5.26
N LYS A 276 -21.86 -9.37 4.18
CA LYS A 276 -21.91 -10.80 3.84
C LYS A 276 -20.53 -11.45 3.72
N SER A 277 -19.52 -10.72 3.26
CA SER A 277 -18.14 -11.17 3.10
C SER A 277 -17.45 -11.50 4.43
N GLY A 278 -17.89 -10.91 5.55
CA GLY A 278 -17.31 -11.12 6.88
C GLY A 278 -17.99 -12.20 7.71
N VAL A 279 -18.97 -12.93 7.16
CA VAL A 279 -19.77 -13.91 7.90
C VAL A 279 -19.33 -15.32 7.53
N SER A 280 -18.90 -16.09 8.53
CA SER A 280 -18.64 -17.53 8.41
C SER A 280 -19.49 -18.31 9.42
N VAL A 281 -19.88 -19.53 9.07
CA VAL A 281 -20.60 -20.43 9.97
C VAL A 281 -19.56 -21.18 10.80
N ALA A 282 -19.39 -20.79 12.06
CA ALA A 282 -18.56 -21.54 13.00
C ALA A 282 -19.33 -22.78 13.52
N GLN A 283 -18.66 -23.94 13.58
CA GLN A 283 -19.19 -25.08 14.33
C GLN A 283 -19.15 -24.76 15.83
N GLU A 284 -20.27 -25.02 16.51
CA GLU A 284 -20.46 -24.63 17.90
C GLU A 284 -19.61 -25.51 18.85
N PRO A 285 -18.76 -24.93 19.72
CA PRO A 285 -18.06 -25.68 20.75
C PRO A 285 -19.06 -26.19 21.81
N PRO A 286 -18.83 -27.35 22.44
CA PRO A 286 -19.74 -27.94 23.41
C PRO A 286 -19.95 -27.00 24.62
N PRO A 287 -21.18 -26.96 25.20
CA PRO A 287 -21.49 -26.06 26.30
C PRO A 287 -20.62 -26.36 27.53
N PRO A 288 -20.22 -25.34 28.31
CA PRO A 288 -19.44 -25.54 29.52
C PRO A 288 -20.23 -26.37 30.56
N PRO A 289 -19.55 -27.28 31.30
CA PRO A 289 -20.21 -28.14 32.27
C PRO A 289 -20.89 -27.31 33.37
N PRO A 290 -22.05 -27.75 33.89
CA PRO A 290 -22.71 -27.07 34.99
C PRO A 290 -21.82 -27.06 36.25
N PRO A 291 -21.93 -26.03 37.12
CA PRO A 291 -21.19 -26.00 38.37
C PRO A 291 -21.57 -27.22 39.24
N PRO A 292 -20.63 -27.81 40.00
CA PRO A 292 -20.88 -29.02 40.76
C PRO A 292 -21.93 -28.78 41.87
N SER A 293 -23.05 -29.46 41.76
CA SER A 293 -24.06 -29.57 42.81
C SER A 293 -23.49 -30.31 44.02
N ARG A 294 -23.51 -29.67 45.20
CA ARG A 294 -23.07 -30.26 46.48
C ARG A 294 -23.82 -31.58 46.76
N PRO A 295 -23.14 -32.63 47.25
CA PRO A 295 -23.79 -33.91 47.52
C PRO A 295 -24.71 -33.84 48.75
N ALA A 296 -25.95 -34.28 48.58
CA ALA A 296 -26.94 -34.46 49.63
C ALA A 296 -26.62 -35.71 50.48
N ALA A 297 -26.80 -35.58 51.79
CA ALA A 297 -26.51 -36.60 52.80
C ALA A 297 -27.43 -37.84 52.68
N ILE A 298 -26.85 -38.99 53.02
CA ILE A 298 -27.43 -40.34 53.00
C ILE A 298 -28.49 -40.49 54.11
N PRO A 299 -29.68 -41.07 53.85
CA PRO A 299 -30.65 -41.40 54.90
C PRO A 299 -30.41 -42.82 55.47
N PRO A 300 -30.61 -43.06 56.79
CA PRO A 300 -30.59 -44.41 57.35
C PRO A 300 -31.99 -45.06 57.46
N LEU A 301 -31.91 -46.38 57.68
CA LEU A 301 -32.90 -47.47 57.63
C LEU A 301 -34.30 -47.26 58.25
N ALA A 302 -35.25 -48.02 57.68
CA ALA A 302 -36.66 -48.16 58.09
C ALA A 302 -36.91 -49.09 59.30
N PRO A 303 -38.10 -48.99 59.93
CA PRO A 303 -38.80 -50.11 60.57
C PRO A 303 -40.24 -50.31 60.02
N PRO A 304 -40.97 -51.40 60.40
CA PRO A 304 -41.99 -52.02 59.55
C PRO A 304 -43.46 -51.73 59.88
N SER A 305 -44.31 -51.97 58.87
CA SER A 305 -45.74 -52.36 58.89
C SER A 305 -46.81 -51.37 59.40
N THR A 306 -47.79 -51.01 58.54
CA THR A 306 -49.18 -51.53 58.59
C THR A 306 -50.11 -50.86 57.56
N ALA A 307 -50.84 -51.71 56.83
CA ALA A 307 -52.22 -51.57 56.31
C ALA A 307 -52.65 -50.43 55.34
N ARG A 308 -53.12 -50.88 54.15
CA ARG A 308 -54.42 -50.55 53.47
C ARG A 308 -54.65 -49.07 53.03
N LEU A 309 -55.17 -48.71 51.86
CA LEU A 309 -56.17 -49.27 50.92
C LEU A 309 -56.16 -48.45 49.61
N GLY A 310 -56.66 -49.05 48.51
CA GLY A 310 -57.24 -48.35 47.35
C GLY A 310 -56.29 -48.20 46.15
N ALA A 311 -56.25 -49.16 45.22
CA ALA A 311 -57.12 -49.26 44.03
C ALA A 311 -56.80 -48.15 42.99
N GLU A 312 -55.98 -48.42 41.96
CA GLU A 312 -56.32 -49.11 40.68
C GLU A 312 -56.73 -48.07 39.58
N PRO A 313 -56.52 -48.34 38.27
CA PRO A 313 -55.30 -47.85 37.62
C PRO A 313 -55.46 -47.49 36.11
N SER A 314 -54.31 -47.33 35.44
CA SER A 314 -54.00 -47.96 34.14
C SER A 314 -54.52 -47.30 32.83
N PRO A 315 -54.04 -47.73 31.63
CA PRO A 315 -52.74 -47.31 31.09
C PRO A 315 -52.76 -47.05 29.56
N SER A 316 -51.62 -46.65 28.99
CA SER A 316 -51.30 -46.85 27.56
C SER A 316 -51.23 -48.35 27.21
N PRO A 317 -51.23 -48.75 25.92
CA PRO A 317 -49.97 -49.35 25.43
C PRO A 317 -49.61 -49.20 23.93
N ASN A 318 -48.30 -49.28 23.76
CA ASN A 318 -47.42 -49.58 22.63
C ASN A 318 -47.86 -50.55 21.48
N LYS A 319 -47.25 -50.29 20.30
CA LYS A 319 -46.64 -51.18 19.28
C LYS A 319 -47.38 -52.46 18.82
N ARG A 320 -47.59 -52.59 17.49
CA ARG A 320 -46.90 -53.54 16.56
C ARG A 320 -47.61 -53.64 15.19
N ARG A 321 -46.77 -53.60 14.13
CA ARG A 321 -46.68 -54.48 12.92
C ARG A 321 -47.97 -55.06 12.27
N GLY A 322 -48.12 -54.84 10.96
CA GLY A 322 -48.81 -55.76 10.03
C GLY A 322 -49.54 -55.10 8.85
N SER A 323 -49.05 -55.30 7.63
CA SER A 323 -49.74 -55.10 6.32
C SER A 323 -50.91 -56.12 6.16
N PRO A 324 -51.78 -56.14 5.12
CA PRO A 324 -51.57 -55.71 3.71
C PRO A 324 -52.78 -55.12 2.91
N GLY A 325 -52.49 -54.64 1.69
CA GLY A 325 -53.34 -54.85 0.49
C GLY A 325 -54.31 -53.75 0.05
N ARG A 326 -54.13 -53.19 -1.16
CA ARG A 326 -54.94 -53.48 -2.37
C ARG A 326 -54.72 -52.44 -3.48
N ALA A 327 -54.62 -52.95 -4.70
CA ALA A 327 -54.35 -52.29 -5.98
C ALA A 327 -55.53 -51.46 -6.54
N ILE A 328 -55.27 -50.68 -7.61
CA ILE A 328 -56.09 -50.57 -8.84
C ILE A 328 -55.31 -49.82 -9.95
N THR A 329 -55.12 -50.54 -11.09
CA THR A 329 -55.14 -50.19 -12.54
C THR A 329 -54.32 -49.01 -13.09
N GLY A 330 -53.69 -49.05 -14.28
CA GLY A 330 -53.62 -49.97 -15.44
C GLY A 330 -52.48 -49.45 -16.36
N GLY A 331 -51.91 -50.12 -17.35
CA GLY A 331 -52.35 -51.17 -18.27
C GLY A 331 -52.05 -50.67 -19.70
N GLY A 332 -51.12 -51.29 -20.44
CA GLY A 332 -50.87 -50.99 -21.87
C GLY A 332 -49.48 -51.34 -22.43
N THR A 333 -49.32 -52.58 -22.88
CA THR A 333 -48.22 -53.26 -23.63
C THR A 333 -48.41 -53.11 -25.16
N PRO A 334 -47.68 -53.81 -26.09
CA PRO A 334 -46.27 -54.27 -26.20
C PRO A 334 -45.66 -54.15 -27.65
N GLY A 335 -44.39 -54.56 -27.86
CA GLY A 335 -43.98 -55.21 -29.14
C GLY A 335 -42.48 -55.22 -29.53
N GLN A 336 -41.80 -56.36 -29.25
CA GLN A 336 -40.75 -57.13 -30.00
C GLN A 336 -39.67 -56.43 -30.86
N GLY A 337 -38.36 -56.61 -30.61
CA GLY A 337 -37.49 -57.72 -31.10
C GLY A 337 -36.04 -57.22 -31.41
N PRO A 338 -35.02 -58.07 -31.65
CA PRO A 338 -33.81 -58.17 -30.81
C PRO A 338 -32.43 -57.81 -31.45
N ASP A 339 -31.35 -58.15 -30.71
CA ASP A 339 -29.89 -58.14 -30.97
C ASP A 339 -29.14 -56.93 -30.35
N GLY A 340 -28.07 -57.02 -29.57
CA GLY A 340 -27.21 -58.09 -29.06
C GLY A 340 -25.92 -57.43 -28.51
N HIS A 341 -25.29 -58.03 -27.49
CA HIS A 341 -23.91 -57.84 -26.99
C HIS A 341 -23.61 -57.01 -25.70
N THR A 342 -23.44 -57.78 -24.62
CA THR A 342 -22.31 -57.87 -23.66
C THR A 342 -21.95 -56.71 -22.72
N GLY A 343 -22.29 -56.91 -21.43
CA GLY A 343 -21.29 -57.13 -20.36
C GLY A 343 -20.85 -55.93 -19.50
N PRO A 344 -20.54 -56.13 -18.19
CA PRO A 344 -21.12 -55.28 -17.15
C PRO A 344 -20.14 -54.38 -16.37
N ARG A 345 -20.77 -53.34 -15.80
CA ARG A 345 -20.36 -52.47 -14.68
C ARG A 345 -19.84 -53.26 -13.45
N PRO A 346 -18.98 -52.64 -12.62
CA PRO A 346 -19.28 -52.66 -11.19
C PRO A 346 -19.19 -51.28 -10.51
N GLU A 347 -19.83 -51.25 -9.35
CA GLU A 347 -20.07 -50.15 -8.42
C GLU A 347 -18.90 -49.93 -7.42
N PRO A 348 -18.96 -48.89 -6.56
CA PRO A 348 -17.79 -48.17 -6.05
C PRO A 348 -17.31 -48.64 -4.68
N GLU A 349 -16.00 -48.54 -4.45
CA GLU A 349 -15.41 -48.60 -3.11
C GLU A 349 -14.64 -47.31 -2.79
N ALA A 350 -14.88 -46.82 -1.58
CA ALA A 350 -14.32 -45.61 -1.02
C ALA A 350 -12.90 -45.83 -0.49
N SER A 351 -12.01 -44.85 -0.66
CA SER A 351 -11.09 -44.43 0.42
C SER A 351 -10.34 -43.12 0.06
N SER A 352 -10.70 -42.08 0.81
CA SER A 352 -9.84 -40.99 1.32
C SER A 352 -8.47 -40.73 0.66
N LYS A 353 -8.31 -39.53 0.08
CA LYS A 353 -7.09 -38.72 0.22
C LYS A 353 -7.39 -37.23 -0.02
N ARG A 354 -7.36 -36.49 1.09
CA ARG A 354 -7.21 -35.04 1.25
C ARG A 354 -6.46 -34.41 0.07
N ALA A 355 -7.12 -33.55 -0.70
CA ALA A 355 -6.48 -32.82 -1.80
C ALA A 355 -5.48 -31.81 -1.21
N ARG A 356 -4.19 -32.14 -1.29
CA ARG A 356 -3.11 -31.14 -1.20
C ARG A 356 -3.28 -30.21 -2.40
N ALA A 357 -3.25 -28.89 -2.16
CA ALA A 357 -3.06 -27.92 -3.22
C ALA A 357 -1.77 -28.29 -3.97
N ASN A 358 -1.87 -28.55 -5.26
CA ASN A 358 -0.72 -28.72 -6.13
C ASN A 358 -0.07 -27.33 -6.31
N GLU A 359 0.90 -26.99 -5.48
CA GLU A 359 1.81 -25.87 -5.76
C GLU A 359 2.70 -26.30 -6.94
N ARG A 360 2.29 -25.94 -8.16
CA ARG A 360 3.17 -26.02 -9.32
C ARG A 360 4.28 -24.98 -9.12
N PRO A 361 5.54 -25.30 -9.46
CA PRO A 361 6.61 -24.33 -9.38
C PRO A 361 6.27 -23.10 -10.23
N PRO A 362 6.61 -21.88 -9.77
CA PRO A 362 6.27 -20.66 -10.49
C PRO A 362 6.94 -20.65 -11.85
N LYS A 363 6.22 -20.15 -12.86
CA LYS A 363 6.78 -19.99 -14.21
C LYS A 363 7.79 -18.85 -14.20
N ILE A 364 9.03 -19.15 -14.60
CA ILE A 364 10.09 -18.15 -14.66
C ILE A 364 9.91 -17.29 -15.91
N LEU A 365 9.89 -15.97 -15.71
CA LEU A 365 9.82 -14.98 -16.78
C LEU A 365 11.17 -14.28 -16.95
N PRO A 366 11.50 -13.83 -18.18
CA PRO A 366 12.70 -13.02 -18.42
C PRO A 366 12.69 -11.74 -17.60
N GLN A 367 13.86 -11.22 -17.21
CA GLN A 367 13.93 -9.93 -16.52
C GLN A 367 13.50 -8.75 -17.41
N ARG A 368 13.85 -8.83 -18.69
CA ARG A 368 13.53 -7.83 -19.70
C ARG A 368 12.11 -8.04 -20.19
N TYR A 369 11.22 -7.09 -19.88
CA TYR A 369 9.81 -7.19 -20.22
C TYR A 369 9.56 -7.30 -21.73
N GLU A 370 10.47 -6.81 -22.58
CA GLU A 370 10.36 -6.90 -24.04
C GLU A 370 10.43 -8.35 -24.54
N GLN A 371 11.03 -9.24 -23.75
CA GLN A 371 11.19 -10.67 -24.05
C GLN A 371 10.08 -11.53 -23.42
N CYS A 372 9.22 -10.94 -22.58
CA CYS A 372 8.10 -11.64 -21.97
C CYS A 372 7.08 -12.03 -23.04
N ALA A 373 6.55 -13.25 -22.99
CA ALA A 373 5.49 -13.66 -23.90
C ALA A 373 4.22 -12.82 -23.69
N VAL A 374 3.55 -12.48 -24.78
CA VAL A 374 2.35 -11.62 -24.76
C VAL A 374 1.26 -12.23 -23.87
N GLU A 375 1.07 -13.54 -23.94
CA GLU A 375 0.08 -14.27 -23.16
C GLU A 375 0.34 -14.16 -21.65
N ASP A 376 1.60 -14.25 -21.22
CA ASP A 376 1.97 -14.10 -19.81
C ASP A 376 1.76 -12.66 -19.34
N MET A 377 2.16 -11.68 -20.16
CA MET A 377 1.90 -10.26 -19.86
C MET A 377 0.40 -9.98 -19.69
N VAL A 378 -0.44 -10.57 -20.55
CA VAL A 378 -1.90 -10.44 -20.45
C VAL A 378 -2.43 -11.05 -19.14
N GLU A 379 -1.95 -12.23 -18.74
CA GLU A 379 -2.39 -12.86 -17.48
C GLU A 379 -1.98 -12.03 -16.25
N LEU A 380 -0.76 -11.49 -16.22
CA LEU A 380 -0.29 -10.60 -15.16
C LEU A 380 -1.17 -9.34 -15.02
N ILE A 381 -1.44 -8.67 -16.15
CA ILE A 381 -2.27 -7.45 -16.17
C ILE A 381 -3.72 -7.76 -15.82
N ALA A 382 -4.26 -8.89 -16.31
CA ALA A 382 -5.62 -9.31 -16.01
C ALA A 382 -5.81 -9.61 -14.52
N HIS A 383 -4.82 -10.22 -13.86
CA HIS A 383 -4.85 -10.46 -12.42
C HIS A 383 -4.89 -9.14 -11.64
N MET A 384 -3.99 -8.20 -11.95
CA MET A 384 -3.99 -6.87 -11.34
C MET A 384 -5.31 -6.12 -11.55
N LEU A 385 -5.86 -6.12 -12.76
CA LEU A 385 -7.14 -5.46 -13.06
C LEU A 385 -8.29 -6.11 -12.29
N ALA A 386 -8.31 -7.42 -12.13
CA ALA A 386 -9.36 -8.11 -11.37
C ALA A 386 -9.33 -7.71 -9.89
N GLU A 387 -8.15 -7.64 -9.28
CA GLU A 387 -7.99 -7.17 -7.89
C GLU A 387 -8.41 -5.69 -7.74
N LEU A 388 -7.98 -4.85 -8.68
CA LEU A 388 -8.27 -3.42 -8.67
C LEU A 388 -9.77 -3.15 -8.83
N ILE A 389 -10.44 -3.86 -9.76
CA ILE A 389 -11.89 -3.78 -9.94
C ILE A 389 -12.62 -4.28 -8.71
N ALA A 390 -12.25 -5.43 -8.15
CA ALA A 390 -12.90 -5.97 -6.96
C ALA A 390 -12.82 -4.99 -5.77
N THR A 391 -11.67 -4.33 -5.62
CA THR A 391 -11.45 -3.30 -4.61
C THR A 391 -12.31 -2.07 -4.86
N ASN A 392 -12.33 -1.56 -6.10
CA ASN A 392 -13.05 -0.33 -6.44
C ASN A 392 -14.58 -0.52 -6.51
N ASP A 393 -15.08 -1.68 -6.93
CA ASP A 393 -16.52 -1.99 -6.91
C ASP A 393 -17.06 -2.12 -5.48
N ALA A 394 -16.23 -2.59 -4.55
CA ALA A 394 -16.58 -2.67 -3.12
C ALA A 394 -16.67 -1.27 -2.49
N ILE A 395 -15.90 -0.31 -3.00
CA ILE A 395 -15.96 1.10 -2.60
C ILE A 395 -17.10 1.74 -3.39
N ARG A 396 -18.32 1.77 -2.82
CA ARG A 396 -19.43 2.54 -3.42
C ARG A 396 -19.09 4.04 -3.39
N ILE A 397 -18.43 4.55 -4.43
CA ILE A 397 -18.22 5.97 -4.65
C ILE A 397 -19.55 6.56 -5.14
N SER A 398 -20.47 6.81 -4.22
CA SER A 398 -21.69 7.57 -4.49
C SER A 398 -21.38 9.07 -4.41
N SER A 399 -20.64 9.61 -5.40
CA SER A 399 -20.54 11.05 -5.71
C SER A 399 -19.49 11.40 -6.79
N GLY A 400 -19.44 10.67 -7.92
CA GLY A 400 -18.59 11.02 -9.08
C GLY A 400 -19.43 11.16 -10.35
N GLY A 401 -19.18 12.20 -11.16
CA GLY A 401 -19.87 12.37 -12.44
C GLY A 401 -19.57 11.21 -13.40
N LEU A 402 -20.52 10.86 -14.28
CA LEU A 402 -20.29 9.83 -15.30
C LEU A 402 -19.21 10.30 -16.29
N THR A 403 -18.12 9.55 -16.39
CA THR A 403 -17.10 9.75 -17.43
C THR A 403 -17.50 9.07 -18.74
N ARG A 404 -16.86 9.45 -19.85
CA ARG A 404 -17.05 8.78 -21.17
C ARG A 404 -16.70 7.30 -21.15
N PHE A 405 -15.83 6.90 -20.24
CA PHE A 405 -15.41 5.52 -20.04
C PHE A 405 -16.48 4.66 -19.37
N HIS A 406 -17.56 5.23 -18.81
CA HIS A 406 -18.63 4.43 -18.20
C HIS A 406 -19.50 3.73 -19.25
N SER A 407 -19.64 2.41 -19.10
CA SER A 407 -20.63 1.61 -19.82
C SER A 407 -21.98 1.65 -19.12
N ARG A 408 -23.06 1.50 -19.88
CA ARG A 408 -24.43 1.42 -19.32
C ARG A 408 -24.63 0.17 -18.45
N THR A 409 -24.01 -0.93 -18.84
CA THR A 409 -24.00 -2.21 -18.12
C THR A 409 -22.62 -2.84 -18.27
N ALA A 410 -22.25 -3.70 -17.31
CA ALA A 410 -21.04 -4.51 -17.41
C ALA A 410 -21.04 -5.34 -18.70
N PRO A 411 -20.00 -5.28 -19.53
CA PRO A 411 -19.89 -6.15 -20.70
C PRO A 411 -19.84 -7.63 -20.31
N GLY A 412 -20.48 -8.50 -21.11
CA GLY A 412 -20.54 -9.94 -20.81
C GLY A 412 -19.22 -10.70 -21.05
N ILE A 413 -18.26 -10.09 -21.73
CA ILE A 413 -16.90 -10.64 -21.90
C ILE A 413 -16.05 -10.29 -20.68
N SER A 414 -15.31 -11.26 -20.13
CA SER A 414 -14.42 -11.01 -19.01
C SER A 414 -13.30 -10.04 -19.38
N VAL A 415 -12.74 -9.33 -18.40
CA VAL A 415 -11.60 -8.41 -18.63
C VAL A 415 -10.39 -9.16 -19.19
N ARG A 416 -10.13 -10.36 -18.68
CA ARG A 416 -9.06 -11.26 -19.15
C ARG A 416 -9.24 -11.64 -20.62
N ASP A 417 -10.42 -12.15 -20.99
CA ASP A 417 -10.69 -12.56 -22.38
C ASP A 417 -10.68 -11.37 -23.34
N TYR A 418 -11.16 -10.22 -22.87
CA TYR A 418 -11.11 -8.99 -23.64
C TYR A 418 -9.68 -8.52 -23.88
N LEU A 419 -8.82 -8.58 -22.86
CA LEU A 419 -7.40 -8.20 -22.97
C LEU A 419 -6.65 -9.15 -23.92
N HIS A 420 -6.90 -10.47 -23.85
CA HIS A 420 -6.39 -11.44 -24.83
C HIS A 420 -6.83 -11.11 -26.26
N ARG A 421 -8.10 -10.73 -26.44
CA ARG A 421 -8.63 -10.31 -27.74
C ARG A 421 -7.90 -9.07 -28.28
N LEU A 422 -7.66 -8.07 -27.43
CA LEU A 422 -6.93 -6.86 -27.81
C LEU A 422 -5.48 -7.18 -28.15
N ALA A 423 -4.77 -7.94 -27.31
CA ALA A 423 -3.37 -8.28 -27.54
C ALA A 423 -3.17 -9.00 -28.88
N ARG A 424 -4.02 -10.00 -29.18
CA ARG A 424 -3.93 -10.79 -30.40
C ARG A 424 -4.35 -10.03 -31.66
N HIS A 425 -5.49 -9.34 -31.63
CA HIS A 425 -6.08 -8.77 -32.85
C HIS A 425 -5.71 -7.30 -33.10
N ALA A 426 -5.24 -6.60 -32.06
CA ALA A 426 -4.67 -5.26 -32.18
C ALA A 426 -3.13 -5.26 -32.14
N THR A 427 -2.52 -6.45 -32.18
CA THR A 427 -1.07 -6.69 -32.28
C THR A 427 -0.27 -5.92 -31.21
N LEU A 428 -0.69 -6.02 -29.95
CA LEU A 428 -0.06 -5.31 -28.85
C LEU A 428 1.16 -6.09 -28.35
N THR A 429 2.33 -5.45 -28.37
CA THR A 429 3.56 -6.01 -27.83
C THR A 429 3.62 -5.83 -26.30
N PRO A 430 4.48 -6.57 -25.57
CA PRO A 430 4.60 -6.43 -24.12
C PRO A 430 4.86 -5.00 -23.63
N PRO A 431 5.71 -4.18 -24.28
CA PRO A 431 5.87 -2.75 -23.93
C PRO A 431 4.56 -1.95 -24.04
N LEU A 432 3.75 -2.19 -25.08
CA LEU A 432 2.46 -1.50 -25.25
C LEU A 432 1.44 -1.92 -24.19
N LEU A 433 1.43 -3.21 -23.82
CA LEU A 433 0.60 -3.72 -22.75
C LEU A 433 0.98 -3.11 -21.39
N LEU A 434 2.28 -2.96 -21.09
CA LEU A 434 2.73 -2.25 -19.90
C LEU A 434 2.42 -0.75 -19.93
N ALA A 435 2.51 -0.11 -21.10
CA ALA A 435 2.10 1.29 -21.25
C ALA A 435 0.61 1.48 -20.91
N MET A 436 -0.26 0.50 -21.20
CA MET A 436 -1.66 0.55 -20.78
C MET A 436 -1.81 0.50 -19.25
N VAL A 437 -0.95 -0.21 -18.53
CA VAL A 437 -0.92 -0.20 -17.05
C VAL A 437 -0.49 1.17 -16.54
N TYR A 438 0.57 1.74 -17.11
CA TYR A 438 1.00 3.11 -16.82
C TYR A 438 -0.12 4.13 -17.04
N TYR A 439 -0.93 3.97 -18.09
CA TYR A 439 -2.07 4.84 -18.36
C TYR A 439 -3.19 4.74 -17.32
N ILE A 440 -3.32 3.64 -16.59
CA ILE A 440 -4.29 3.54 -15.48
C ILE A 440 -3.90 4.56 -14.42
N ASP A 441 -2.66 4.49 -13.93
CA ASP A 441 -2.17 5.38 -12.86
C ASP A 441 -2.20 6.83 -13.32
N ARG A 442 -1.76 7.10 -14.55
CA ARG A 442 -1.72 8.47 -15.09
C ARG A 442 -3.12 9.05 -15.26
N LEU A 443 -4.07 8.28 -15.77
CA LEU A 443 -5.44 8.76 -15.94
C LEU A 443 -6.15 8.94 -14.59
N CYS A 444 -6.00 8.01 -13.65
CA CYS A 444 -6.56 8.13 -12.31
C CYS A 444 -6.00 9.36 -11.56
N ALA A 445 -4.72 9.68 -11.74
CA ALA A 445 -4.10 10.85 -11.11
C ALA A 445 -4.60 12.19 -11.70
N LEU A 446 -4.83 12.25 -13.01
CA LEU A 446 -5.17 13.50 -13.71
C LEU A 446 -6.69 13.68 -13.93
N TYR A 447 -7.47 12.62 -13.76
CA TYR A 447 -8.92 12.62 -13.93
C TYR A 447 -9.61 12.07 -12.68
N PRO A 448 -9.91 12.92 -11.67
CA PRO A 448 -10.46 12.48 -10.37
C PRO A 448 -11.81 11.73 -10.46
N GLU A 449 -12.63 12.02 -11.46
CA GLU A 449 -13.90 11.31 -11.68
C GLU A 449 -13.71 9.94 -12.36
N PHE A 450 -12.53 9.64 -12.86
CA PHE A 450 -12.20 8.34 -13.43
C PHE A 450 -11.66 7.38 -12.38
N THR A 451 -12.24 6.19 -12.35
CA THR A 451 -11.75 5.06 -11.55
C THR A 451 -11.98 3.79 -12.34
N ILE A 452 -11.00 2.88 -12.34
CA ILE A 452 -11.16 1.57 -12.97
C ILE A 452 -12.09 0.70 -12.12
N ASN A 453 -13.22 0.32 -12.69
CA ASN A 453 -14.25 -0.51 -12.08
C ASN A 453 -14.92 -1.38 -13.17
N THR A 454 -15.89 -2.20 -12.79
CA THR A 454 -16.57 -3.10 -13.74
C THR A 454 -17.25 -2.38 -14.91
N LEU A 455 -17.63 -1.10 -14.74
CA LEU A 455 -18.30 -0.31 -15.78
C LEU A 455 -17.32 0.47 -16.69
N THR A 456 -16.10 0.77 -16.23
CA THR A 456 -15.14 1.61 -16.96
C THR A 456 -14.04 0.85 -17.67
N VAL A 457 -13.65 -0.33 -17.18
CA VAL A 457 -12.44 -1.04 -17.61
C VAL A 457 -12.41 -1.35 -19.12
N HIS A 458 -13.48 -1.89 -19.72
CA HIS A 458 -13.43 -2.30 -21.14
C HIS A 458 -13.26 -1.13 -22.11
N ARG A 459 -13.93 0.00 -21.84
CA ARG A 459 -13.81 1.23 -22.64
C ARG A 459 -12.44 1.86 -22.44
N PHE A 460 -11.92 1.85 -21.23
CA PHE A 460 -10.55 2.25 -20.96
C PHE A 460 -9.55 1.40 -21.75
N LEU A 461 -9.63 0.07 -21.67
CA LEU A 461 -8.65 -0.84 -22.28
C LEU A 461 -8.53 -0.67 -23.79
N ILE A 462 -9.65 -0.56 -24.52
CA ILE A 462 -9.57 -0.32 -25.97
C ILE A 462 -8.98 1.05 -26.30
N THR A 463 -9.26 2.05 -25.47
CA THR A 463 -8.74 3.40 -25.65
C THR A 463 -7.24 3.44 -25.39
N ALA A 464 -6.80 2.88 -24.26
CA ALA A 464 -5.41 2.76 -23.87
C ALA A 464 -4.61 1.97 -24.92
N ALA A 465 -5.13 0.85 -25.41
CA ALA A 465 -4.52 0.06 -26.48
C ALA A 465 -4.35 0.87 -27.77
N THR A 466 -5.39 1.60 -28.17
CA THR A 466 -5.38 2.43 -29.39
C THR A 466 -4.35 3.55 -29.28
N VAL A 467 -4.33 4.26 -28.14
CA VAL A 467 -3.40 5.37 -27.89
C VAL A 467 -1.96 4.89 -27.76
N ALA A 468 -1.72 3.80 -27.03
CA ALA A 468 -0.38 3.22 -26.90
C ALA A 468 0.17 2.79 -28.26
N ALA A 469 -0.61 2.03 -29.04
CA ALA A 469 -0.14 1.56 -30.34
C ALA A 469 0.11 2.70 -31.33
N LYS A 470 -0.79 3.69 -31.42
CA LYS A 470 -0.60 4.83 -32.33
C LYS A 470 0.48 5.81 -31.90
N GLY A 471 0.71 5.94 -30.59
CA GLY A 471 1.64 6.91 -30.02
C GLY A 471 3.06 6.37 -29.84
N LEU A 472 3.23 5.05 -29.67
CA LEU A 472 4.49 4.43 -29.28
C LEU A 472 4.99 3.37 -30.26
N SER A 473 4.26 3.06 -31.34
CA SER A 473 4.65 2.05 -32.32
C SER A 473 4.68 2.61 -33.74
N ASP A 474 5.68 2.18 -34.51
CA ASP A 474 5.78 2.48 -35.95
C ASP A 474 4.75 1.71 -36.78
N SER A 475 4.19 0.62 -36.23
CA SER A 475 3.18 -0.21 -36.88
C SER A 475 1.89 -0.19 -36.06
N PHE A 476 0.88 0.53 -36.57
CA PHE A 476 -0.40 0.68 -35.91
C PHE A 476 -1.57 0.56 -36.88
N TRP A 477 -2.75 0.26 -36.35
CA TRP A 477 -3.97 0.15 -37.15
C TRP A 477 -4.76 1.46 -37.18
N ASN A 478 -5.71 1.58 -38.11
CA ASN A 478 -6.65 2.69 -38.10
C ASN A 478 -7.75 2.49 -37.03
N ASN A 479 -8.44 3.58 -36.65
CA ASN A 479 -9.51 3.52 -35.65
C ASN A 479 -10.67 2.59 -36.07
N THR A 480 -10.88 2.32 -37.37
CA THR A 480 -11.92 1.38 -37.83
C THR A 480 -11.58 -0.05 -37.42
N THR A 481 -10.31 -0.46 -37.55
CA THR A 481 -9.83 -1.77 -37.11
C THR A 481 -9.89 -1.89 -35.59
N TYR A 482 -9.37 -0.90 -34.84
CA TYR A 482 -9.45 -0.92 -33.38
C TYR A 482 -10.90 -0.96 -32.88
N ALA A 483 -11.80 -0.17 -33.47
CA ALA A 483 -13.20 -0.17 -33.08
C ALA A 483 -13.88 -1.52 -33.33
N ARG A 484 -13.57 -2.18 -34.46
CA ARG A 484 -14.04 -3.54 -34.77
C ARG A 484 -13.50 -4.55 -33.75
N VAL A 485 -12.21 -4.50 -33.43
CA VAL A 485 -11.57 -5.37 -32.45
C VAL A 485 -12.08 -5.11 -31.03
N GLY A 486 -12.38 -3.86 -30.66
CA GLY A 486 -12.95 -3.47 -29.36
C GLY A 486 -14.46 -3.68 -29.24
N GLY A 487 -15.17 -3.87 -30.36
CA GLY A 487 -16.63 -4.00 -30.36
C GLY A 487 -17.35 -2.69 -30.02
N VAL A 488 -16.75 -1.55 -30.38
CA VAL A 488 -17.31 -0.21 -30.19
C VAL A 488 -17.54 0.48 -31.53
N ARG A 489 -18.36 1.54 -31.58
CA ARG A 489 -18.52 2.31 -32.82
C ARG A 489 -17.26 3.13 -33.09
N VAL A 490 -16.90 3.31 -34.35
CA VAL A 490 -15.71 4.11 -34.73
C VAL A 490 -15.79 5.54 -34.18
N ALA A 491 -16.97 6.17 -34.24
CA ALA A 491 -17.19 7.50 -33.69
C ALA A 491 -17.02 7.54 -32.16
N GLU A 492 -17.41 6.48 -31.47
CA GLU A 492 -17.24 6.35 -30.02
C GLU A 492 -15.76 6.19 -29.66
N LEU A 493 -15.02 5.34 -30.38
CA LEU A 493 -13.58 5.18 -30.14
C LEU A 493 -12.82 6.49 -30.36
N LYS A 494 -13.13 7.25 -31.41
CA LYS A 494 -12.53 8.57 -31.66
C LYS A 494 -12.75 9.53 -30.50
N LEU A 495 -13.95 9.55 -29.93
CA LEU A 495 -14.27 10.41 -28.78
C LEU A 495 -13.54 9.95 -27.52
N LEU A 496 -13.47 8.64 -27.27
CA LEU A 496 -12.74 8.10 -26.12
C LEU A 496 -11.24 8.36 -26.23
N GLU A 497 -10.65 8.18 -27.42
CA GLU A 497 -9.25 8.50 -27.71
C GLU A 497 -8.95 9.96 -27.41
N LEU A 498 -9.78 10.88 -27.93
CA LEU A 498 -9.57 12.31 -27.72
C LEU A 498 -9.76 12.72 -26.25
N GLU A 499 -10.79 12.19 -25.58
CA GLU A 499 -11.00 12.42 -24.14
C GLU A 499 -9.78 11.95 -23.35
N PHE A 500 -9.26 10.74 -23.62
CA PHE A 500 -8.07 10.22 -22.96
C PHE A 500 -6.87 11.16 -23.15
N LEU A 501 -6.56 11.53 -24.39
CA LEU A 501 -5.42 12.39 -24.72
C LEU A 501 -5.50 13.76 -24.04
N TYR A 502 -6.69 14.38 -24.00
CA TYR A 502 -6.88 15.63 -23.26
C TYR A 502 -6.69 15.47 -21.75
N ARG A 503 -7.18 14.38 -21.17
CA ARG A 503 -7.06 14.14 -19.72
C ARG A 503 -5.63 13.87 -19.28
N VAL A 504 -4.80 13.29 -20.14
CA VAL A 504 -3.38 13.03 -19.86
C VAL A 504 -2.45 14.11 -20.43
N ASP A 505 -3.01 15.21 -20.93
CA ASP A 505 -2.29 16.34 -21.54
C ASP A 505 -1.31 15.89 -22.64
N TRP A 506 -1.71 14.89 -23.45
CA TRP A 506 -0.90 14.30 -24.52
C TRP A 506 0.44 13.66 -24.06
N LYS A 507 0.73 13.66 -22.76
CA LYS A 507 1.94 13.08 -22.16
C LYS A 507 1.77 11.57 -22.00
N ILE A 508 1.89 10.87 -23.13
CA ILE A 508 1.64 9.43 -23.24
C ILE A 508 2.91 8.56 -23.29
N VAL A 509 4.10 9.17 -23.34
CA VAL A 509 5.37 8.42 -23.41
C VAL A 509 5.84 8.05 -21.99
N PRO A 510 5.88 6.76 -21.62
CA PRO A 510 6.40 6.33 -20.34
C PRO A 510 7.94 6.30 -20.32
N ASN A 511 8.55 6.61 -19.18
CA ASN A 511 9.98 6.38 -18.98
C ASN A 511 10.27 4.87 -18.92
N PRO A 512 11.35 4.37 -19.55
CA PRO A 512 11.66 2.93 -19.55
C PRO A 512 11.80 2.32 -18.16
N GLU A 513 12.44 3.03 -17.23
CA GLU A 513 12.62 2.59 -15.83
C GLU A 513 11.29 2.37 -15.12
N VAL A 514 10.29 3.20 -15.43
CA VAL A 514 8.94 3.09 -14.87
C VAL A 514 8.26 1.82 -15.38
N LEU A 515 8.43 1.46 -16.66
CA LEU A 515 7.89 0.20 -17.21
C LEU A 515 8.56 -1.03 -16.59
N VAL A 516 9.87 -0.98 -16.33
CA VAL A 516 10.57 -2.05 -15.59
C VAL A 516 9.99 -2.22 -14.19
N ALA A 517 9.73 -1.12 -13.48
CA ALA A 517 9.13 -1.16 -12.14
C ALA A 517 7.71 -1.75 -12.17
N TYR A 518 6.88 -1.36 -13.15
CA TYR A 518 5.55 -1.97 -13.33
C TYR A 518 5.64 -3.46 -13.62
N TYR A 519 6.54 -3.87 -14.50
CA TYR A 519 6.72 -5.27 -14.85
C TYR A 519 7.10 -6.10 -13.61
N ARG A 520 8.11 -5.66 -12.86
CA ARG A 520 8.53 -6.30 -11.60
C ARG A 520 7.36 -6.40 -10.61
N GLY A 521 6.66 -5.29 -10.38
CA GLY A 521 5.52 -5.25 -9.49
C GLY A 521 4.38 -6.19 -9.91
N LEU A 522 4.11 -6.34 -11.21
CA LEU A 522 3.11 -7.28 -11.72
C LEU A 522 3.49 -8.75 -11.45
N VAL A 523 4.76 -9.09 -11.63
CA VAL A 523 5.27 -10.45 -11.37
C VAL A 523 5.23 -10.77 -9.88
N GLU A 524 5.71 -9.88 -9.02
CA GLU A 524 5.71 -10.05 -7.56
C GLU A 524 4.29 -10.22 -6.98
N ARG A 525 3.30 -9.57 -7.58
CA ARG A 525 1.88 -9.70 -7.18
C ARG A 525 1.25 -11.03 -7.58
N THR A 526 1.84 -11.75 -8.53
CA THR A 526 1.22 -12.96 -9.09
C THR A 526 2.04 -14.19 -8.66
N PRO A 527 1.63 -14.93 -7.61
CA PRO A 527 2.45 -16.00 -7.02
C PRO A 527 2.75 -17.18 -7.97
N ALA A 528 2.06 -17.26 -9.11
CA ALA A 528 2.32 -18.26 -10.15
C ALA A 528 3.54 -17.95 -11.04
N TYR A 529 4.15 -16.77 -10.90
CA TYR A 529 5.27 -16.30 -11.72
C TYR A 529 6.44 -15.84 -10.85
N ALA A 530 7.65 -15.94 -11.38
CA ALA A 530 8.86 -15.39 -10.77
C ALA A 530 9.79 -14.83 -11.84
N LEU A 531 10.63 -13.86 -11.50
CA LEU A 531 11.66 -13.36 -12.41
C LEU A 531 12.90 -14.26 -12.36
N GLN A 532 13.60 -14.35 -13.49
CA GLN A 532 14.91 -14.99 -13.56
C GLN A 532 15.92 -14.26 -12.64
N LEU A 533 16.64 -15.01 -11.81
CA LEU A 533 17.70 -14.49 -10.93
C LEU A 533 18.96 -14.23 -11.76
N ASP A 534 19.68 -13.13 -11.46
CA ASP A 534 20.98 -12.85 -12.09
C ASP A 534 22.04 -13.79 -11.51
N GLU A 535 22.66 -14.59 -12.37
CA GLU A 535 23.88 -15.35 -12.05
C GLU A 535 25.16 -14.51 -12.29
N SER A 536 25.05 -13.19 -12.51
CA SER A 536 26.17 -12.31 -12.87
C SER A 536 26.61 -11.35 -11.75
N SER A 537 26.33 -11.65 -10.48
CA SER A 537 26.77 -10.84 -9.35
C SER A 537 27.42 -11.69 -8.25
N GLY A 538 28.35 -12.55 -8.65
CA GLY A 538 29.17 -13.36 -7.76
C GLY A 538 30.31 -13.99 -8.55
N ASP A 539 31.36 -13.21 -8.84
CA ASP A 539 32.76 -13.64 -9.07
C ASP A 539 33.61 -12.40 -9.40
N ASP A 540 33.68 -11.42 -8.48
CA ASP A 540 34.63 -10.29 -8.54
C ASP A 540 35.15 -9.96 -7.12
N MET A 541 35.79 -10.94 -6.48
CA MET A 541 36.64 -10.91 -5.26
C MET A 541 37.31 -12.30 -5.24
N ASP A 542 38.60 -12.59 -5.31
CA ASP A 542 39.85 -11.87 -5.16
C ASP A 542 40.89 -12.66 -5.98
N ASP A 543 41.70 -12.02 -6.83
CA ASP A 543 42.97 -12.59 -7.30
C ASP A 543 43.89 -11.41 -7.66
N ASP A 544 44.49 -10.84 -6.62
CA ASP A 544 45.69 -10.03 -6.70
C ASP A 544 46.40 -10.10 -5.34
N ASP A 545 47.27 -11.10 -5.18
CA ASP A 545 48.36 -11.05 -4.21
C ASP A 545 49.65 -11.57 -4.87
N ASP A 546 50.47 -10.57 -5.21
CA ASP A 546 51.90 -10.49 -5.49
C ASP A 546 52.79 -11.76 -5.51
N ASP A 547 53.51 -11.83 -6.63
CA ASP A 547 54.94 -12.14 -6.78
C ASP A 547 55.74 -12.40 -5.48
N ASN A 548 56.25 -13.63 -5.34
CA ASN A 548 57.69 -13.84 -5.21
C ASN A 548 58.15 -15.31 -5.35
N ASN A 549 59.15 -15.47 -6.23
CA ASN A 549 60.37 -16.23 -6.04
C ASN A 549 60.59 -17.53 -6.85
N ASN A 550 61.72 -17.47 -7.57
CA ASN A 550 62.59 -18.54 -8.08
C ASN A 550 62.21 -19.31 -9.36
N GLY A 551 62.68 -18.76 -10.48
CA GLY A 551 63.78 -19.32 -11.29
C GLY A 551 63.77 -20.82 -11.60
N ASP A 552 63.62 -21.15 -12.89
CA ASP A 552 64.71 -21.83 -13.60
C ASP A 552 64.58 -21.71 -15.12
N HIS A 553 65.75 -21.85 -15.73
CA HIS A 553 66.17 -21.52 -17.08
C HIS A 553 65.81 -22.62 -18.10
N ILE A 554 65.62 -22.26 -19.39
CA ILE A 554 66.19 -22.87 -20.63
C ILE A 554 65.24 -22.77 -21.84
N ASP A 555 65.73 -22.06 -22.87
CA ASP A 555 65.73 -22.28 -24.35
C ASP A 555 64.61 -23.14 -25.01
N ASP A 556 64.07 -22.88 -26.21
CA ASP A 556 64.77 -22.50 -27.44
C ASP A 556 63.77 -22.20 -28.59
N ALA A 557 64.26 -21.44 -29.58
CA ALA A 557 63.96 -21.48 -31.03
C ALA A 557 62.55 -21.17 -31.64
N ALA A 558 62.49 -19.98 -32.27
CA ALA A 558 62.24 -19.73 -33.71
C ALA A 558 60.95 -20.21 -34.43
N THR A 559 60.21 -19.26 -35.02
CA THR A 559 60.10 -18.99 -36.48
C THR A 559 58.79 -18.24 -36.80
N ALA A 560 58.89 -17.15 -37.57
CA ALA A 560 57.79 -16.32 -38.07
C ALA A 560 57.18 -16.88 -39.39
N PRO A 561 56.39 -16.12 -40.19
CA PRO A 561 54.95 -15.91 -40.08
C PRO A 561 54.22 -16.34 -41.39
N GLU A 562 52.95 -15.91 -41.53
CA GLU A 562 52.11 -15.78 -42.75
C GLU A 562 50.92 -16.74 -42.89
N GLY A 563 49.76 -16.14 -43.22
CA GLY A 563 48.66 -16.81 -43.92
C GLY A 563 47.25 -16.53 -43.39
N LEU A 564 46.73 -15.33 -43.67
CA LEU A 564 45.27 -15.12 -43.86
C LEU A 564 44.83 -15.83 -45.16
N PRO A 565 43.52 -16.07 -45.40
CA PRO A 565 42.34 -15.49 -44.75
C PRO A 565 41.53 -16.44 -43.86
#